data_AF-A0A383A519-F1
#
_entry.id   AF-A0A383A519-F1
#
_cell.length_a   1.000
_cell.length_b   1.000
_cell.length_c   1.000
_cell.angle_alpha   90.00
_cell.angle_beta   90.00
_cell.angle_gamma   90.00
#
_symmetry.space_group_name_H-M   'P 1'
#
loop_
_entity.id
_entity.type
_entity.pdbx_description
1 polymer ?
#
loop_
_entity_poly.entity_id
_entity_poly.type
_entity_poly.pdbx_seq_one_letter_code
_entity_poly.pdbx_strand_id
1 'polypeptide(L)' 'MTDNGKGIDKQLIARWVEQIVDLQAQNIDIILVSSGSIVEGMKRLGWEEKPNDIHKLQAAAAVGQMGLVQAYEYLFAKH' A
#
# COMPACT_ATOMS: atom_id res chain seq x y z
N MET A 1 4.42 -1.25 -6.66
CA MET A 1 3.28 -1.26 -5.72
C MET A 1 2.02 -0.65 -6.30
N THR A 2 2.11 0.24 -7.29
CA THR A 2 0.94 0.89 -7.90
C THR A 2 0.77 0.44 -9.35
N ASP A 3 -0.46 0.14 -9.77
CA ASP A 3 -0.79 -0.27 -11.14
C ASP A 3 -1.11 0.96 -12.01
N ASN A 4 -0.10 1.72 -12.45
CA ASN A 4 -0.24 2.83 -13.41
C ASN A 4 -1.44 3.78 -13.16
N GLY A 5 -1.68 4.17 -11.91
CA GLY A 5 -2.81 5.05 -11.53
C GLY A 5 -4.09 4.33 -11.10
N LYS A 6 -4.16 3.00 -11.20
CA LYS A 6 -5.29 2.16 -10.76
C LYS A 6 -5.23 1.75 -9.29
N GLY A 7 -4.46 2.47 -8.46
CA GLY A 7 -4.30 2.19 -7.03
C GLY A 7 -3.28 1.08 -6.74
N ILE A 8 -3.44 0.42 -5.60
CA ILE A 8 -2.48 -0.59 -5.11
C ILE A 8 -2.61 -1.92 -5.87
N ASP A 9 -1.47 -2.48 -6.29
CA ASP A 9 -1.35 -3.82 -6.86
C ASP A 9 -1.33 -4.87 -5.73
N LYS A 10 -2.48 -5.52 -5.52
CA LYS A 10 -2.65 -6.55 -4.49
C LYS A 10 -1.86 -7.83 -4.77
N GLN A 11 -1.62 -8.18 -6.04
CA GLN A 11 -0.86 -9.39 -6.38
C GLN A 11 0.62 -9.21 -6.03
N LEU A 12 1.17 -8.02 -6.30
CA LEU A 12 2.54 -7.71 -5.90
C LEU A 12 2.69 -7.70 -4.38
N ILE A 13 1.73 -7.12 -3.64
CA ILE A 13 1.76 -7.14 -2.18
C ILE A 13 1.68 -8.58 -1.65
N ALA A 14 0.83 -9.44 -2.22
CA ALA A 14 0.73 -10.83 -1.79
C ALA A 14 2.08 -11.55 -1.91
N ARG A 15 2.79 -11.38 -3.04
CA ARG A 15 4.14 -11.95 -3.21
C ARG A 15 5.17 -11.42 -2.21
N TRP A 16 5.03 -10.17 -1.75
CA TRP A 16 5.90 -9.64 -0.70
C TRP A 16 5.54 -10.19 0.67
N VAL A 17 4.25 -10.34 0.96
CA VAL A 17 3.78 -10.96 2.21
C VAL A 17 4.27 -12.40 2.32
N GLU A 18 4.19 -13.20 1.26
CA GLU A 18 4.74 -14.56 1.21
C GLU A 18 6.23 -14.59 1.59
N GLN A 19 7.04 -13.72 0.96
CA GLN A 19 8.47 -13.62 1.28
C GLN A 19 8.74 -13.17 2.73
N ILE A 20 7.94 -12.24 3.25
CA ILE A 20 8.08 -11.76 4.64
C ILE A 20 7.75 -12.89 5.61
N VAL A 21 6.69 -13.65 5.36
CA VAL A 21 6.30 -14.80 6.18
C VAL A 21 7.39 -15.88 6.16
N ASP A 22 7.98 -16.17 5.00
CA ASP A 22 9.08 -17.13 4.89
C ASP A 22 10.32 -16.72 5.70
N LEU A 23 10.62 -15.41 5.76
CA LEU A 23 11.71 -14.88 6.57
C LEU A 23 11.37 -14.86 8.07
N GLN A 24 10.12 -14.54 8.44
CA GLN A 24 9.65 -14.62 9.81
C GLN A 24 9.71 -16.05 10.36
N ALA A 25 9.39 -17.07 9.54
CA ALA A 25 9.54 -18.48 9.88
C ALA A 25 11.00 -18.88 10.19
N GLN A 26 11.96 -18.08 9.72
CA GLN A 26 13.39 -18.22 10.01
C GLN A 26 13.84 -17.40 11.24
N ASN A 27 12.91 -16.85 12.02
CA ASN A 27 13.14 -15.97 13.17
C ASN A 27 13.88 -14.66 12.82
N ILE A 28 13.64 -14.12 11.62
CA ILE A 28 14.16 -12.82 11.21
C ILE A 28 13.12 -11.73 11.50
N ASP A 29 13.49 -10.73 12.29
CA ASP A 29 12.66 -9.55 12.54
C ASP A 29 12.65 -8.62 11.32
N ILE A 30 11.46 -8.21 10.89
CA ILE A 30 11.26 -7.42 9.67
C ILE A 30 10.54 -6.12 9.98
N ILE A 31 11.09 -5.03 9.45
CA ILE A 31 10.42 -3.72 9.38
C ILE A 31 10.13 -3.43 7.91
N LEU A 32 8.84 -3.25 7.60
CA LEU A 32 8.39 -2.91 6.25
C LEU A 32 8.19 -1.39 6.13
N VAL A 33 8.91 -0.77 5.19
CA VAL A 33 8.69 0.62 4.77
C VAL A 33 8.13 0.60 3.36
N SER A 34 6.94 1.16 3.15
CA SER A 34 6.22 1.07 1.89
C SER A 34 5.67 2.42 1.45
N SER A 35 5.59 2.64 0.13
CA SER A 35 5.17 3.92 -0.48
C SER A 35 3.68 3.90 -0.89
N GLY A 36 3.27 4.53 -1.99
CA GLY A 36 1.97 4.26 -2.64
C GLY A 36 0.68 4.77 -1.99
N SER A 37 0.70 5.29 -0.76
CA SER A 37 -0.50 5.82 -0.09
C SER A 37 -1.19 6.94 -0.86
N ILE A 38 -0.44 7.88 -1.45
CA ILE A 38 -1.01 8.96 -2.28
C ILE A 38 -1.75 8.41 -3.50
N VAL A 39 -1.19 7.41 -4.20
CA VAL A 39 -1.81 6.85 -5.41
C VAL A 39 -3.10 6.09 -5.08
N GLU A 40 -3.12 5.36 -3.97
CA GLU A 40 -4.36 4.75 -3.45
C GLU A 40 -5.40 5.80 -3.08
N GLY A 41 -4.96 6.88 -2.42
CA GLY A 41 -5.82 7.99 -2.04
C GLY A 41 -6.43 8.68 -3.24
N MET A 42 -5.63 8.97 -4.27
CA MET A 42 -6.08 9.55 -5.52
C MET A 42 -7.17 8.70 -6.17
N LYS A 43 -6.99 7.37 -6.25
CA LYS A 43 -8.01 6.46 -6.77
C LYS A 43 -9.31 6.56 -5.97
N ARG A 44 -9.23 6.52 -4.64
CA ARG A 44 -10.41 6.59 -3.75
C ARG A 44 -11.14 7.93 -3.83
N LEU A 45 -10.39 9.01 -4.07
CA LEU A 45 -10.90 10.36 -4.24
C LEU A 45 -11.35 10.66 -5.68
N GLY A 46 -11.17 9.72 -6.62
CA GLY A 46 -11.52 9.90 -8.03
C GLY A 46 -10.64 10.92 -8.76
N TRP A 47 -9.40 11.11 -8.33
CA TRP A 47 -8.46 12.04 -8.96
C TRP A 47 -7.65 11.33 -10.06
N GLU A 48 -7.83 11.78 -11.30
CA GLU A 48 -7.12 11.22 -12.45
C GLU A 48 -5.69 11.77 -12.55
N GLU A 49 -5.48 13.03 -12.14
CA GLU A 49 -4.19 13.69 -12.17
C GLU A 49 -3.62 13.92 -10.77
N LYS A 50 -2.29 13.82 -10.65
CA LYS A 50 -1.60 14.05 -9.38
C LYS A 50 -1.62 15.55 -9.06
N PRO A 51 -2.18 15.96 -7.89
CA PRO A 51 -2.19 17.36 -7.52
C PRO A 51 -0.78 17.85 -7.15
N ASN A 52 -0.51 19.13 -7.42
CA ASN A 52 0.72 19.80 -6.98
C ASN A 52 0.57 20.47 -5.60
N ASP A 53 -0.67 20.66 -5.14
CA ASP A 53 -0.98 21.27 -3.85
C ASP A 53 -0.61 20.33 -2.68
N ILE A 54 0.21 20.81 -1.74
CA ILE A 54 0.65 20.01 -0.59
C ILE A 54 -0.51 19.48 0.26
N HIS A 55 -1.55 20.29 0.47
CA HIS A 55 -2.71 19.89 1.28
C HIS A 55 -3.52 18.78 0.60
N LYS A 56 -3.63 18.80 -0.74
CA LYS A 56 -4.29 17.70 -1.49
C LYS A 56 -3.44 16.44 -1.46
N LEU A 57 -2.13 16.55 -1.58
CA LEU A 57 -1.22 15.40 -1.44
C LEU A 57 -1.34 14.76 -0.06
N GLN A 58 -1.42 15.56 1.01
CA GLN A 58 -1.63 15.06 2.37
C GLN A 58 -3.01 14.41 2.54
N ALA A 59 -4.07 15.00 1.98
CA ALA A 59 -5.40 14.39 2.01
C ALA A 59 -5.42 13.03 1.30
N ALA A 60 -4.83 12.93 0.10
CA ALA A 60 -4.69 11.66 -0.61
C ALA A 60 -3.84 10.66 0.20
N ALA A 61 -2.70 11.07 0.76
CA ALA A 61 -1.89 10.20 1.59
C ALA A 61 -2.69 9.63 2.78
N ALA A 62 -3.43 10.48 3.51
CA ALA A 62 -4.23 10.06 4.66
C ALA A 62 -5.34 9.07 4.26
N VAL A 63 -6.08 9.36 3.18
CA VAL A 63 -7.16 8.51 2.68
C VAL A 63 -6.62 7.16 2.18
N GLY A 64 -5.50 7.18 1.44
CA GLY A 64 -4.93 5.97 0.87
C GLY A 64 -4.11 5.13 1.84
N GLN A 65 -3.56 5.73 2.90
CA GLN A 65 -2.81 4.99 3.92
C GLN A 65 -3.65 3.89 4.55
N MET A 66 -4.93 4.17 4.86
CA MET A 66 -5.84 3.16 5.40
C MET A 66 -6.04 1.98 4.43
N GLY A 67 -6.10 2.25 3.13
CA GLY A 67 -6.20 1.21 2.11
C GLY A 67 -4.97 0.32 2.02
N LEU A 68 -3.78 0.91 2.16
CA LEU A 68 -2.53 0.16 2.19
C LEU A 68 -2.44 -0.74 3.42
N VAL A 69 -2.75 -0.21 4.60
CA VAL A 69 -2.74 -0.98 5.86
C VAL A 69 -3.72 -2.15 5.78
N GLN A 70 -4.96 -1.91 5.34
CA GLN A 70 -5.97 -2.96 5.18
C GLN A 70 -5.54 -4.06 4.18
N ALA A 71 -4.86 -3.68 3.09
CA ALA A 71 -4.40 -4.65 2.11
C ALA A 71 -3.32 -5.57 2.70
N TYR A 72 -2.35 -5.01 3.41
CA TYR A 72 -1.34 -5.80 4.12
C TYR A 72 -1.96 -6.66 5.22
N GLU A 73 -2.80 -6.08 6.09
CA GLU A 73 -3.48 -6.79 7.18
C GLU A 73 -4.25 -8.01 6.64
N TYR A 74 -5.07 -7.81 5.61
CA TYR A 74 -5.85 -8.88 5.00
C TYR A 74 -4.98 -10.00 4.41
N LEU A 75 -3.82 -9.66 3.84
CA LEU A 75 -2.93 -10.64 3.22
C LEU A 75 -2.09 -11.38 4.27
N PHE A 76 -1.57 -10.68 5.28
CA PHE A 76 -0.86 -11.29 6.40
C PHE A 76 -1.77 -12.25 7.17
N ALA A 77 -3.05 -11.90 7.38
CA ALA A 77 -4.01 -12.75 8.08
C ALA A 77 -4.33 -14.10 7.39
N LYS A 78 -3.81 -14.35 6.19
CA LYS A 78 -3.96 -15.63 5.48
C LYS A 78 -2.85 -16.64 5.79
N HIS A 79 -1.83 -16.23 6.53
CA HIS A 79 -0.71 -17.05 6.98
C HIS A 79 -0.76 -17.21 8.50
#